data_AF-A0A517M4N0-F1
#
_entry.id   AF-A0A517M4N0-F1
#
_cell.length_a   1.000
_cell.length_b   1.000
_cell.length_c   1.000
_cell.angle_alpha   90.00
_cell.angle_beta   90.00
_cell.angle_gamma   90.00
#
_symmetry.space_group_name_H-M   'P 1'
#
loop_
_entity.id
_entity.type
_entity.pdbx_description
1 polymer ?
#
loop_
_entity_poly.entity_id
_entity_poly.type
_entity_poly.pdbx_seq_one_letter_code
_entity_poly.pdbx_strand_id
1 'polypeptide(L)' 'MKPKIVDQLEREIEAVLAELFDQPRNSPLPMQPSPKTLHLMAKAAATVFETAVENRPRDEGIRPD' A
#
# COMPACT_ATOMS: atom_id res chain seq x y z
N MET A 1 15.93 9.45 -14.56
CA MET A 1 14.57 9.89 -14.15
C MET A 1 14.43 9.59 -12.68
N LYS A 2 13.97 10.54 -11.85
CA LYS A 2 13.62 10.21 -10.46
C LYS A 2 12.49 9.17 -10.51
N PRO A 3 12.54 8.08 -9.72
CA PRO A 3 11.43 7.14 -9.65
C PRO A 3 10.16 7.92 -9.29
N LYS A 4 9.03 7.57 -9.92
CA LYS A 4 7.76 8.20 -9.55
C LYS A 4 7.50 7.85 -8.09
N ILE A 5 6.92 8.75 -7.31
CA ILE A 5 6.62 8.54 -5.88
C ILE A 5 5.89 7.19 -5.65
N VAL A 6 5.07 6.77 -6.61
CA VAL A 6 4.39 5.46 -6.65
C VAL A 6 5.37 4.29 -6.61
N ASP A 7 6.43 4.31 -7.42
CA ASP A 7 7.41 3.22 -7.48
C ASP A 7 8.14 3.05 -6.15
N GLN A 8 8.33 4.16 -5.41
CA GLN A 8 8.91 4.14 -4.08
C GLN A 8 7.91 3.58 -3.05
N LEU A 9 6.65 4.03 -3.10
CA LEU A 9 5.58 3.55 -2.23
C LEU A 9 5.36 2.04 -2.38
N GLU A 10 5.33 1.54 -3.63
CA GLU A 10 5.19 0.11 -3.92
C GLU A 10 6.32 -0.71 -3.28
N ARG A 11 7.58 -0.26 -3.39
CA ARG A 11 8.73 -0.96 -2.81
C ARG A 11 8.69 -0.97 -1.29
N GLU A 12 8.32 0.15 -0.67
CA GLU A 12 8.21 0.26 0.78
C GLU A 12 7.10 -0.65 1.32
N ILE A 13 5.94 -0.69 0.65
CA ILE A 13 4.84 -1.59 1.03
C ILE A 13 5.25 -3.06 0.82
N GLU A 14 5.91 -3.40 -0.29
CA GLU A 14 6.36 -4.76 -0.56
C GLU A 14 7.35 -5.26 0.51
N ALA A 15 8.27 -4.41 0.95
CA ALA A 15 9.21 -4.73 2.03
C ALA A 15 8.50 -4.98 3.37
N VAL A 16 7.55 -4.12 3.74
CA VAL A 16 6.76 -4.29 4.98
C VAL A 16 5.91 -5.56 4.93
N LEU A 17 5.32 -5.89 3.78
CA LEU A 17 4.58 -7.14 3.60
C LEU A 17 5.52 -8.34 3.74
N ALA A 18 6.70 -8.31 3.11
CA ALA A 18 7.68 -9.38 3.24
C ALA A 18 8.04 -9.64 4.71
N GLU A 19 8.33 -8.58 5.49
CA GLU A 19 8.61 -8.68 6.92
C GLU A 19 7.43 -9.23 7.72
N LEU A 20 6.20 -8.83 7.39
CA LEU A 20 4.97 -9.32 8.03
C LEU A 20 4.79 -10.83 7.81
N PHE A 21 5.04 -11.30 6.59
CA PHE A 21 4.86 -12.70 6.23
C PHE A 21 6.06 -13.58 6.61
N ASP A 22 7.25 -13.01 6.84
CA ASP A 22 8.45 -13.71 7.33
C ASP A 22 8.40 -14.03 8.84
N GLN A 23 7.35 -13.60 9.54
CA GLN A 23 7.14 -13.92 10.95
C GLN A 23 6.99 -15.45 11.18
N PRO A 24 7.50 -15.99 12.31
CA PRO A 24 7.55 -17.42 12.56
C PRO A 24 6.18 -18.12 12.49
N ARG A 25 6.21 -19.40 12.12
CA ARG A 25 5.10 -20.36 11.80
C ARG A 25 3.86 -20.40 12.73
N ASN A 26 3.82 -19.62 13.81
CA ASN A 26 2.65 -19.46 14.67
C ASN A 26 1.69 -18.36 14.19
N SER A 27 1.98 -17.70 13.08
CA SER A 27 0.99 -16.85 12.41
C SER A 27 -0.11 -17.73 11.80
N PRO A 28 -1.41 -17.45 12.04
CA PRO A 28 -2.54 -18.26 11.53
C PRO A 28 -2.71 -18.22 10.00
N LEU A 29 -1.74 -17.63 9.29
CA LEU A 29 -1.78 -17.44 7.85
C LEU A 29 -1.52 -18.78 7.16
N PRO A 30 -2.50 -19.31 6.41
CA PRO A 30 -2.45 -20.69 5.90
C PRO A 30 -1.34 -20.90 4.86
N MET A 31 -0.82 -19.84 4.23
CA MET A 31 0.25 -19.91 3.23
C MET A 31 1.06 -18.61 3.21
N GLN A 32 2.37 -18.75 3.04
CA GLN A 32 3.22 -17.60 2.71
C GLN A 32 3.01 -17.19 1.24
N PRO A 33 2.79 -15.90 0.96
CA PRO A 33 2.62 -15.40 -0.40
C PRO A 33 3.92 -15.51 -1.19
N SER A 34 3.80 -15.77 -2.50
CA SER A 34 4.95 -15.71 -3.40
C SER A 34 5.45 -14.26 -3.56
N PRO A 35 6.71 -14.04 -4.01
CA PRO A 35 7.18 -12.70 -4.34
C PRO A 35 6.29 -11.95 -5.33
N LYS A 36 5.73 -12.64 -6.33
CA LYS A 36 4.77 -12.05 -7.28
C LYS A 36 3.48 -11.59 -6.59
N THR A 37 3.02 -12.36 -5.61
CA THR A 37 1.83 -12.04 -4.82
C THR A 37 2.08 -10.81 -3.95
N LEU A 38 3.23 -10.75 -3.26
CA LEU A 38 3.64 -9.58 -2.47
C LEU A 38 3.70 -8.31 -3.34
N HIS A 39 4.32 -8.40 -4.52
CA HIS A 39 4.38 -7.30 -5.47
C HIS A 39 2.99 -6.80 -5.91
N LEU A 40 2.07 -7.72 -6.23
CA LEU A 40 0.68 -7.37 -6.57
C LEU A 40 -0.06 -6.71 -5.40
N MET A 41 0.14 -7.20 -4.18
CA MET A 41 -0.46 -6.60 -2.98
C MET A 41 0.06 -5.17 -2.78
N ALA A 42 1.36 -4.94 -2.96
CA ALA A 42 1.96 -3.62 -2.86
C ALA A 42 1.38 -2.64 -3.90
N LYS A 43 1.24 -3.07 -5.16
CA LYS A 43 0.59 -2.29 -6.21
C LYS A 43 -0.85 -1.93 -5.85
N ALA A 44 -1.63 -2.92 -5.40
CA ALA A 44 -3.02 -2.70 -5.01
C ALA A 44 -3.14 -1.69 -3.86
N ALA A 45 -2.30 -1.81 -2.84
CA ALA A 45 -2.27 -0.89 -1.70
C ALA A 45 -1.91 0.55 -2.13
N ALA A 46 -0.89 0.71 -2.98
CA ALA A 46 -0.51 2.00 -3.53
C ALA A 46 -1.66 2.63 -4.33
N THR A 47 -2.30 1.86 -5.22
CA THR A 47 -3.46 2.34 -6.00
C THR A 47 -4.63 2.77 -5.11
N VAL A 48 -4.96 2.00 -4.06
CA VAL A 48 -6.02 2.38 -3.12
C VAL A 48 -5.69 3.69 -2.39
N PHE A 49 -4.44 3.87 -1.97
CA PHE A 49 -4.00 5.11 -1.34
C PHE A 49 -4.11 6.31 -2.29
N GLU A 50 -3.60 6.19 -3.52
CA GLU A 50 -3.72 7.25 -4.53
C GLU A 50 -5.18 7.59 -4.80
N THR A 51 -6.01 6.58 -5.00
CA THR A 51 -7.46 6.74 -5.21
C THR A 51 -8.13 7.44 -4.02
N ALA A 52 -7.74 7.13 -2.79
CA ALA A 52 -8.29 7.75 -1.60
C ALA A 52 -7.85 9.22 -1.45
N VAL A 53 -6.61 9.54 -1.81
CA VAL A 53 -6.09 10.91 -1.82
C VAL A 53 -6.80 11.74 -2.89
N GLU A 54 -6.99 11.18 -4.09
CA GLU A 54 -7.69 11.84 -5.19
C GLU A 54 -9.18 12.08 -4.90
N ASN A 55 -9.85 11.11 -4.27
CA ASN A 55 -11.27 11.19 -3.92
C ASN A 55 -11.55 11.82 -2.56
N ARG A 56 -10.52 12.29 -1.83
CA ARG A 56 -10.73 12.93 -0.54
C ARG A 56 -11.63 14.16 -0.76
N PRO A 57 -12.77 14.27 -0.05
CA PRO A 57 -13.57 15.49 -0.13
C PRO A 57 -12.65 16.64 0.25
N ARG A 58 -12.45 17.57 -0.69
CA ARG A 58 -11.92 18.88 -0.32
C ARG A 58 -12.93 19.41 0.66
N ASP A 59 -12.53 19.64 1.91
CA ASP A 59 -13.32 20.46 2.81
C ASP A 59 -13.60 21.76 2.05
N GLU A 60 -14.80 21.85 1.47
CA GLU A 60 -15.32 23.10 0.93
C GLU A 60 -15.52 23.94 2.17
N GLY A 61 -14.55 24.80 2.43
CA GLY A 61 -14.49 25.65 3.61
C GLY A 61 -15.87 26.20 3.92
N ILE A 62 -16.29 26.01 5.16
CA ILE A 62 -17.45 26.65 5.77
C ILE A 62 -17.42 28.11 5.31
N ARG A 63 -18.36 28.47 4.42
CA ARG A 63 -18.63 29.87 4.10
C ARG A 63 -19.17 30.49 5.40
N PRO A 64 -18.52 31.51 5.96
CA PRO A 64 -19.18 32.32 6.97
C PRO A 64 -20.21 33.18 6.24
N ASP A 65 -21.48 32.97 6.57
CA ASP A 65 -22.61 33.82 6.18
C ASP A 65 -22.49 35.21 6.82
#